data_AF-A0A966IKV5-F1
#
_entry.id   AF-A0A966IKV5-F1
#
_cell.length_a   1.000
_cell.length_b   1.000
_cell.length_c   1.000
_cell.angle_alpha   90.00
_cell.angle_beta   90.00
_cell.angle_gamma   90.00
#
_symmetry.space_group_name_H-M   'P 1'
#
loop_
_entity.id
_entity.type
_entity.pdbx_description
1 polymer ?
#
loop_
_entity_poly.entity_id
_entity_poly.type
_entity_poly.pdbx_seq_one_letter_code
_entity_poly.pdbx_strand_id
1 'polypeptide(L)'
;MSDQYLLSITIISLLGMFIWSKFRYDALAAGALVILIILGVIPANQAFDGFAHPAVITVALVLIISQGLKNSGLTGLVGKLIGGRSFTKFQFLICLLFIAAVLSSFINNIGALAILLPITLNICQKMNWHP
;
A
#
# COMPACT_ATOMS: atom_id res chain seq x y z
N MET A 1 21.73 -3.62 -25.82
CA MET A 1 20.62 -4.45 -26.35
C MET A 1 20.47 -5.74 -25.56
N SER A 2 21.55 -6.48 -25.29
CA SER A 2 21.56 -7.71 -24.48
C SER A 2 20.91 -7.54 -23.09
N ASP A 3 21.27 -6.47 -22.37
CA ASP A 3 20.78 -6.22 -21.01
C ASP A 3 19.28 -5.94 -20.97
N GLN A 4 18.75 -5.27 -21.99
CA GLN A 4 17.32 -4.97 -22.12
C GLN A 4 16.49 -6.25 -22.31
N TYR A 5 16.98 -7.21 -23.10
CA TYR A 5 16.33 -8.52 -23.24
C TYR A 5 16.38 -9.30 -21.93
N LEU A 6 17.50 -9.25 -21.21
CA LEU A 6 17.68 -9.98 -19.96
C LEU A 6 16.77 -9.43 -18.84
N LEU A 7 16.66 -8.11 -18.74
CA LEU A 7 15.71 -7.44 -17.86
C LEU A 7 14.26 -7.80 -18.20
N SER A 8 13.90 -7.75 -19.48
CA SER A 8 12.54 -8.08 -19.94
C SER A 8 12.15 -9.52 -19.61
N ILE A 9 13.04 -10.49 -19.89
CA ILE A 9 12.83 -11.91 -19.54
C ILE A 9 12.65 -12.08 -18.03
N THR A 10 13.49 -11.41 -17.24
CA THR A 10 13.41 -11.48 -15.76
C THR A 10 12.07 -10.93 -15.25
N ILE A 11 11.61 -9.80 -15.79
CA ILE A 11 10.32 -9.19 -15.43
C ILE A 11 9.15 -10.11 -15.82
N ILE A 12 9.14 -10.66 -17.03
CA ILE A 12 8.08 -11.55 -17.49
C ILE A 12 8.04 -12.83 -16.66
N SER A 13 9.21 -13.40 -16.35
CA SER A 13 9.34 -14.58 -15.50
C SER A 13 8.82 -14.32 -14.08
N LEU A 14 9.21 -13.20 -13.47
CA LEU A 14 8.73 -12.75 -12.17
C LEU A 14 7.20 -12.57 -12.15
N LEU A 15 6.65 -11.90 -13.15
CA LEU A 15 5.20 -11.71 -13.29
C LEU A 15 4.46 -13.04 -13.37
N GLY A 16 4.95 -13.98 -14.19
CA GLY A 16 4.38 -15.32 -14.28
C GLY A 16 4.41 -16.08 -12.95
N MET A 17 5.54 -16.00 -12.23
CA MET A 17 5.67 -16.63 -10.91
C MET A 17 4.82 -15.96 -9.84
N PHE A 18 4.61 -14.64 -9.89
CA PHE A 18 3.67 -13.92 -9.01
C PHE A 18 2.23 -14.37 -9.22
N ILE A 19 1.81 -14.56 -10.47
CA ILE A 19 0.46 -15.06 -10.77
C ILE A 19 0.28 -16.49 -10.25
N TRP A 20 1.31 -17.33 -10.33
CA TRP A 20 1.26 -18.72 -9.87
C TRP A 20 1.10 -18.85 -8.34
N SER A 21 1.40 -17.80 -7.56
CA SER A 21 1.12 -17.67 -6.11
C SER A 21 1.62 -18.81 -5.20
N LYS A 22 2.44 -19.73 -5.72
CA LYS A 22 2.91 -20.91 -4.97
C LYS A 22 4.06 -20.59 -4.02
N PHE A 23 4.83 -19.55 -4.31
CA PHE A 23 5.96 -19.10 -3.50
C PHE A 23 5.63 -17.79 -2.78
N ARG A 24 6.22 -17.59 -1.60
CA ARG A 24 6.15 -16.31 -0.90
C ARG A 24 6.75 -15.22 -1.78
N TYR A 25 5.97 -14.17 -2.02
CA TYR A 25 6.35 -13.05 -2.90
C TYR A 25 7.70 -12.44 -2.51
N ASP A 26 7.96 -12.29 -1.21
CA ASP A 26 9.23 -11.74 -0.69
C ASP A 26 10.45 -12.58 -1.12
N ALA A 27 10.32 -13.91 -1.03
CA ALA A 27 11.41 -14.84 -1.36
C ALA A 27 11.69 -14.84 -2.86
N LEU A 28 10.64 -14.71 -3.67
CA LEU A 28 10.74 -14.65 -5.11
C LEU A 28 11.39 -13.34 -5.59
N ALA A 29 11.01 -12.20 -5.00
CA ALA A 29 11.62 -10.91 -5.28
C ALA A 29 13.10 -10.88 -4.88
N ALA A 30 13.44 -11.40 -3.70
CA ALA A 30 14.82 -11.52 -3.24
C ALA A 30 15.65 -12.45 -4.16
N GLY A 31 15.08 -13.58 -4.57
CA GLY A 31 15.72 -14.52 -5.50
C GLY A 31 16.03 -13.88 -6.85
N ALA A 32 15.09 -13.13 -7.43
CA ALA A 32 15.33 -12.43 -8.69
C ALA A 32 16.39 -11.33 -8.57
N LEU A 33 16.43 -10.59 -7.46
CA LEU A 33 17.49 -9.61 -7.20
C LEU A 33 18.87 -10.29 -7.16
N VAL A 34 18.99 -11.43 -6.47
CA VAL A 34 20.25 -12.20 -6.41
C VAL A 34 20.67 -12.67 -7.81
N ILE A 35 19.73 -13.18 -8.60
CA ILE A 35 19.98 -13.60 -9.99
C ILE A 35 20.52 -12.41 -10.80
N LEU A 36 19.89 -11.24 -10.73
CA LEU A 36 20.31 -10.04 -11.46
C LEU A 36 21.70 -9.52 -11.06
N ILE A 37 22.09 -9.69 -9.79
CA ILE A 37 23.44 -9.35 -9.31
C ILE A 37 24.47 -10.34 -9.87
N ILE A 38 24.18 -11.64 -9.84
CA ILE A 38 25.08 -12.69 -10.37
C ILE A 38 25.28 -12.52 -11.88
N LEU A 39 24.22 -12.14 -12.60
CA LEU A 39 24.26 -11.83 -14.03
C LEU A 39 24.96 -10.49 -14.36
N GLY A 40 25.38 -9.71 -13.35
CA GLY A 40 26.10 -8.45 -13.53
C GLY A 40 25.25 -7.30 -14.06
N VAL A 41 23.92 -7.45 -14.12
CA VAL A 41 23.00 -6.41 -14.60
C VAL A 41 22.84 -5.31 -13.56
N ILE A 42 22.84 -5.68 -12.28
CA ILE A 42 22.78 -4.75 -11.15
C ILE A 42 24.07 -4.87 -10.35
N PRO A 43 24.85 -3.79 -10.17
CA PRO A 43 26.04 -3.85 -9.35
C PRO A 43 25.65 -4.05 -7.87
N ALA A 44 26.37 -4.91 -7.16
CA ALA A 44 26.02 -5.35 -5.81
C ALA A 44 25.90 -4.19 -4.79
N ASN A 45 26.59 -3.08 -5.03
CA ASN A 45 26.49 -1.88 -4.20
C ASN A 45 25.15 -1.14 -4.34
N GLN A 46 24.43 -1.27 -5.46
CA GLN A 46 23.15 -0.63 -5.72
C GLN A 46 21.95 -1.57 -5.51
N ALA A 47 22.20 -2.83 -5.14
CA ALA A 47 21.16 -3.84 -4.95
C ALA A 47 20.06 -3.42 -3.96
N PHE A 48 20.41 -2.62 -2.96
CA PHE A 48 19.50 -2.18 -1.90
C PHE A 48 18.97 -0.75 -2.08
N ASP A 49 19.34 -0.05 -3.15
CA ASP A 49 18.88 1.34 -3.39
C ASP A 49 17.35 1.42 -3.49
N GLY A 50 16.70 0.34 -3.93
CA GLY A 50 15.24 0.22 -3.95
C GLY A 50 14.57 0.33 -2.58
N PHE A 51 15.25 0.00 -1.48
CA PHE A 51 14.71 0.15 -0.12
C PHE A 51 14.65 1.61 0.34
N ALA A 52 15.54 2.47 -0.18
CA ALA A 52 15.52 3.90 0.08
C ALA A 52 14.49 4.65 -0.80
N HIS A 53 13.77 3.94 -1.67
CA HIS A 53 12.80 4.54 -2.56
C HIS A 53 11.65 5.20 -1.76
N PRO A 54 11.27 6.46 -2.05
CA PRO A 54 10.23 7.18 -1.30
C PRO A 54 8.90 6.42 -1.16
N ALA A 55 8.54 5.62 -2.17
CA ALA A 55 7.36 4.76 -2.13
C ALA A 55 7.42 3.70 -1.02
N VAL A 56 8.57 3.03 -0.82
CA VAL A 56 8.75 2.01 0.23
C VAL A 56 8.63 2.65 1.61
N ILE A 57 9.29 3.80 1.80
CA ILE A 57 9.22 4.58 3.04
C ILE A 57 7.78 5.02 3.32
N THR A 58 7.04 5.47 2.30
CA THR A 58 5.64 5.88 2.45
C THR A 58 4.80 4.72 2.96
N VAL A 59 4.89 3.53 2.35
CA VAL A 59 4.14 2.34 2.79
C VAL A 59 4.48 1.96 4.23
N ALA A 60 5.76 2.02 4.63
CA ALA A 60 6.15 1.77 6.01
C ALA A 60 5.48 2.77 6.99
N LEU A 61 5.49 4.07 6.66
CA LEU A 61 4.81 5.10 7.45
C LEU A 61 3.31 4.88 7.51
N VAL A 62 2.66 4.49 6.41
CA VAL A 62 1.23 4.14 6.38
C VAL A 62 0.91 3.05 7.40
N LEU A 63 1.70 1.98 7.42
CA LEU A 63 1.49 0.85 8.33
C LEU A 63 1.67 1.28 9.79
N ILE A 64 2.67 2.11 10.08
CA ILE A 64 2.90 2.68 11.41
C ILE A 64 1.73 3.57 11.83
N ILE A 65 1.26 4.47 10.96
CA ILE A 65 0.11 5.34 11.22
C ILE A 65 -1.15 4.51 11.48
N SER A 66 -1.41 3.50 10.65
CA SER A 66 -2.55 2.59 10.83
C SER A 66 -2.52 1.91 12.20
N GLN A 67 -1.35 1.43 12.64
CA GLN A 67 -1.20 0.84 13.97
C GLN A 67 -1.31 1.88 15.10
N GLY A 68 -0.75 3.07 14.93
CA GLY A 68 -0.89 4.18 15.87
C GLY A 68 -2.34 4.63 16.05
N LEU A 69 -3.12 4.64 14.97
CA LEU A 69 -4.55 4.96 15.00
C LEU A 69 -5.35 3.88 15.74
N LYS A 70 -5.01 2.61 15.55
CA LYS A 70 -5.61 1.48 16.30
C LYS A 70 -5.28 1.59 17.79
N ASN A 71 -4.03 1.88 18.15
CA ASN A 71 -3.57 1.93 19.54
C ASN A 71 -4.02 3.19 20.29
N SER A 72 -4.25 4.32 19.60
CA SER A 72 -4.64 5.59 20.20
C SER A 72 -6.13 5.66 20.63
N GLY A 73 -6.91 4.61 20.40
CA GLY A 73 -8.34 4.60 20.76
C GLY A 73 -9.20 5.55 19.92
N LEU A 74 -8.66 6.13 18.84
CA LEU A 74 -9.39 7.00 17.92
C LEU A 74 -10.58 6.27 17.29
N THR A 75 -10.45 4.96 17.10
CA THR A 75 -11.53 4.04 16.72
C THR A 75 -12.75 4.17 17.65
N GLY A 76 -12.51 4.32 18.96
CA GLY A 76 -13.49 4.61 20.00
C GLY A 76 -14.17 5.95 19.80
N LEU A 77 -13.39 7.03 19.70
CA LEU A 77 -13.85 8.42 19.56
C LEU A 77 -14.68 8.66 18.28
N VAL A 78 -14.20 8.16 17.14
CA VAL A 78 -14.88 8.30 15.84
C VAL A 78 -16.28 7.70 15.89
N GLY A 79 -16.47 6.59 16.59
CA GLY A 79 -17.83 6.03 16.74
C GLY A 79 -18.74 6.75 17.70
N LYS A 80 -18.20 7.45 18.70
CA LYS A 80 -19.02 8.28 19.57
C LYS A 80 -19.52 9.53 18.84
N LEU A 81 -18.70 10.07 17.92
CA LEU A 81 -19.06 11.17 17.02
C LEU A 81 -20.06 10.75 15.92
N ILE A 82 -19.91 9.54 15.37
CA ILE A 82 -20.76 9.06 14.26
C ILE A 82 -22.06 8.41 14.75
N GLY A 83 -22.07 7.80 15.94
CA GLY A 83 -23.28 7.20 16.53
C GLY A 83 -24.43 8.17 16.76
N GLY A 84 -24.19 9.48 16.70
CA GLY A 84 -25.22 10.53 16.78
C GLY A 84 -25.74 11.06 15.43
N ARG A 85 -25.14 10.66 14.28
CA ARG A 85 -25.50 11.17 12.95
C ARG A 85 -25.75 10.01 11.98
N SER A 86 -27.01 9.80 11.64
CA SER A 86 -27.43 8.81 10.64
C SER A 86 -27.10 9.31 9.22
N PHE A 87 -25.87 9.08 8.76
CA PHE A 87 -25.52 9.26 7.35
C PHE A 87 -25.91 8.02 6.54
N THR A 88 -26.52 8.22 5.38
CA THR A 88 -26.73 7.14 4.41
C THR A 88 -25.39 6.68 3.84
N LYS A 89 -25.22 5.37 3.56
CA LYS A 89 -24.04 4.76 2.92
C LYS A 89 -23.48 5.60 1.76
N PHE A 90 -24.37 6.05 0.89
CA PHE A 90 -24.04 6.82 -0.31
C PHE A 90 -23.49 8.22 0.01
N GLN A 91 -24.02 8.89 1.02
CA GLN A 91 -23.58 10.23 1.44
C GLN A 91 -22.19 10.18 2.08
N PHE A 92 -21.93 9.13 2.88
CA PHE A 92 -20.59 8.89 3.43
C PHE A 92 -19.57 8.60 2.33
N LEU A 93 -19.93 7.76 1.34
CA LEU A 93 -19.07 7.44 0.20
C LEU A 93 -18.71 8.69 -0.61
N ILE A 94 -19.68 9.55 -0.94
CA ILE A 94 -19.43 10.79 -1.68
C ILE A 94 -18.50 11.70 -0.88
N CYS A 95 -18.73 11.85 0.42
CA CYS A 95 -17.89 12.67 1.29
C CYS A 95 -16.44 12.12 1.34
N LEU A 96 -16.29 10.81 1.49
CA LEU A 96 -15.00 10.14 1.50
C LEU A 96 -14.25 10.35 0.17
N LEU A 97 -14.92 10.16 -0.96
CA LEU A 97 -14.33 10.34 -2.29
C LEU A 97 -13.92 11.79 -2.53
N PHE A 98 -14.73 12.75 -2.09
CA PHE A 98 -14.40 14.17 -2.20
C PHE A 98 -13.17 14.52 -1.36
N ILE A 99 -13.12 14.05 -0.11
CA ILE A 99 -11.95 14.22 0.77
C ILE A 99 -10.71 13.55 0.15
N ALA A 100 -10.85 12.34 -0.40
CA ALA A 100 -9.78 11.63 -1.09
C ALA A 100 -9.24 12.40 -2.29
N ALA A 101 -10.13 12.95 -3.13
CA ALA A 101 -9.75 13.74 -4.29
C ALA A 101 -8.98 15.01 -3.89
N VAL A 102 -9.45 15.73 -2.88
CA VAL A 102 -8.78 16.92 -2.36
C VAL A 102 -7.41 16.55 -1.77
N LEU A 103 -7.33 15.53 -0.89
CA LEU A 103 -6.05 15.10 -0.32
C LEU A 103 -5.08 14.61 -1.39
N SER A 104 -5.56 13.86 -2.39
CA SER A 104 -4.72 13.33 -3.47
C SER A 104 -4.21 14.42 -4.43
N SER A 105 -4.79 15.63 -4.40
CA SER A 105 -4.26 16.79 -5.11
C SER A 105 -3.01 17.38 -4.44
N PHE A 106 -2.80 17.11 -3.15
CA PHE A 106 -1.65 17.61 -2.38
C PHE A 106 -0.64 16.52 -2.03
N ILE A 107 -1.09 15.27 -1.90
CA ILE A 107 -0.31 14.12 -1.44
C ILE A 107 -0.39 13.02 -2.50
N ASN A 108 0.66 12.21 -2.64
CA ASN A 108 0.62 11.02 -3.50
C ASN A 108 -0.52 10.07 -3.08
N ASN A 109 -1.12 9.37 -4.05
CA ASN A 109 -2.22 8.43 -3.88
C ASN A 109 -1.99 7.42 -2.74
N ILE A 110 -0.76 6.92 -2.57
CA ILE A 110 -0.40 6.01 -1.46
C ILE A 110 -0.60 6.68 -0.09
N GLY A 111 -0.21 7.95 0.06
CA GLY A 111 -0.36 8.71 1.30
C GLY A 111 -1.82 9.08 1.58
N ALA A 112 -2.60 9.39 0.55
CA ALA A 112 -4.04 9.62 0.70
C ALA A 112 -4.77 8.35 1.17
N LEU A 113 -4.48 7.20 0.53
CA LEU A 113 -4.99 5.89 0.92
C LEU A 113 -4.60 5.53 2.36
N ALA A 114 -3.37 5.85 2.77
CA ALA A 114 -2.85 5.60 4.10
C ALA A 114 -3.73 6.13 5.23
N ILE A 115 -4.22 7.35 5.04
CA ILE A 115 -4.97 8.10 6.04
C ILE A 115 -6.43 7.66 6.01
N LEU A 116 -6.99 7.50 4.81
CA LEU A 116 -8.41 7.25 4.62
C LEU A 116 -8.83 5.81 4.86
N LEU A 117 -7.98 4.82 4.56
CA LEU A 117 -8.28 3.40 4.75
C LEU A 117 -8.63 3.05 6.21
N PRO A 118 -7.81 3.35 7.23
CA PRO A 118 -8.14 2.99 8.61
C PRO A 118 -9.37 3.73 9.12
N ILE A 119 -9.59 4.98 8.71
CA ILE A 119 -10.78 5.76 9.07
C ILE A 119 -12.03 5.09 8.50
N THR A 120 -12.01 4.77 7.21
CA THR A 120 -13.13 4.14 6.50
C THR A 120 -13.48 2.78 7.11
N LEU A 121 -12.48 1.92 7.35
CA LEU A 121 -12.70 0.60 7.96
C LEU A 121 -13.34 0.71 9.35
N ASN A 122 -12.90 1.66 10.17
CA ASN A 122 -13.48 1.88 11.49
C ASN A 122 -14.94 2.33 11.44
N ILE A 123 -15.29 3.19 10.47
CA ILE A 123 -16.66 3.68 10.31
C ILE A 123 -17.57 2.58 9.78
N CYS A 124 -17.12 1.82 8.77
CA CYS A 124 -17.87 0.68 8.24
C CYS A 124 -18.15 -0.37 9.32
N GLN A 125 -17.14 -0.73 10.12
CA GLN A 125 -17.29 -1.67 11.23
C GLN A 125 -18.32 -1.20 12.27
N LYS A 126 -18.36 0.10 12.58
CA LYS A 126 -19.33 0.66 13.54
C LYS A 126 -20.75 0.76 13.00
N MET A 127 -20.90 1.03 11.70
CA MET A 127 -22.20 1.14 11.06
C MET A 127 -22.76 -0.23 10.60
N ASN A 128 -22.07 -1.34 10.91
CA ASN A 128 -22.35 -2.69 10.37
C ASN A 128 -22.44 -2.68 8.83
N TRP A 129 -21.60 -1.88 8.18
CA TRP A 129 -21.46 -1.92 6.72
C TRP A 129 -20.37 -2.92 6.38
N HIS A 130 -20.67 -3.84 5.47
CA HIS A 130 -19.68 -4.81 4.98
C HIS A 130 -18.50 -4.05 4.36
N PRO A 131 -17.26 -4.33 4.79
CA PRO A 131 -16.05 -3.72 4.24
C PRO A 131 -15.76 -4.17 2.81
#